data_AF-A0AAV6UVC9-F1
#
_entry.id   AF-A0AAV6UVC9-F1
#
_cell.length_a   1.000
_cell.length_b   1.000
_cell.length_c   1.000
_cell.angle_alpha   90.00
_cell.angle_beta   90.00
_cell.angle_gamma   90.00
#
_symmetry.space_group_name_H-M   'P 1'
#
loop_
_entity.id
_entity.type
_entity.pdbx_description
1 polymer ?
#
loop_
_entity_poly.entity_id
_entity_poly.type
_entity_poly.pdbx_seq_one_letter_code
_entity_poly.pdbx_strand_id
1 'polypeptide(L)'
;MNSKKLKSNDVKIILGILRRLEERLYLLRVSICDTEGIKSLKDRLLQIYSDSDFGDKTELLPQLECKERNVVLDCCDIEIALGNVLHELTQRGTFKSLFEFVQDKEGIYENFGKRQNLLNTKREQVEELKRQLSTLGKQSNSTVLLQQDKSIFSVRETNSEENISYLKQLLKERIKSKKEYYEHLFKEINEKREELQREVEMQNHANIQIFSSSLLRFEEQVESLDEELRKTFDDLAMKKREVAVLKKYKRFNLEKLEMVTKEISIRKEVIEKDKHEKEMERQRLEEERKKNNAATLIQAQWRGTMVRKYLGPFKKLKKKKRKKGKKRK
;
A
#
# COMPACT_ATOMS: atom_id res chain seq x y z
N MET A 1 -36.63 -28.17 -23.92
CA MET A 1 -35.55 -29.19 -24.11
C MET A 1 -34.39 -28.80 -23.22
N ASN A 2 -33.94 -29.77 -22.41
CA ASN A 2 -33.04 -29.62 -21.28
C ASN A 2 -31.72 -28.90 -21.62
N SER A 3 -31.50 -27.72 -21.03
CA SER A 3 -30.15 -27.16 -20.87
C SER A 3 -29.37 -28.14 -20.01
N LYS A 4 -28.45 -28.90 -20.61
CA LYS A 4 -27.48 -29.67 -19.84
C LYS A 4 -26.73 -28.69 -18.95
N LYS A 5 -27.07 -28.72 -17.67
CA LYS A 5 -26.37 -28.04 -16.57
C LYS A 5 -24.87 -28.22 -16.80
N LEU A 6 -24.10 -27.14 -16.68
CA LEU A 6 -22.66 -27.24 -16.41
C LEU A 6 -22.47 -28.39 -15.41
N LYS A 7 -21.51 -29.28 -15.68
CA LYS A 7 -21.29 -30.45 -14.83
C LYS A 7 -21.18 -29.95 -13.39
N SER A 8 -22.10 -30.42 -12.54
CA SER A 8 -22.28 -29.98 -11.15
C SER A 8 -20.97 -29.98 -10.35
N ASN A 9 -19.98 -30.78 -10.75
CA ASN A 9 -18.66 -30.82 -10.15
C ASN A 9 -17.75 -29.63 -10.48
N ASP A 10 -17.76 -29.11 -11.72
CA ASP A 10 -16.87 -28.00 -12.10
C ASP A 10 -17.28 -26.72 -11.38
N VAL A 11 -18.60 -26.49 -11.28
CA VAL A 11 -19.17 -25.39 -10.50
C VAL A 11 -18.87 -25.53 -9.00
N LYS A 12 -18.88 -26.76 -8.46
CA LYS A 12 -18.50 -27.02 -7.05
C LYS A 12 -17.03 -26.76 -6.78
N ILE A 13 -16.14 -27.12 -7.71
CA ILE A 13 -14.69 -26.86 -7.59
C ILE A 13 -14.45 -25.35 -7.59
N ILE A 14 -15.07 -24.62 -8.50
CA ILE A 14 -14.97 -23.16 -8.58
C ILE A 14 -15.49 -22.50 -7.31
N LEU A 15 -16.67 -22.90 -6.82
CA LEU A 15 -17.22 -22.40 -5.55
C LEU A 15 -16.31 -22.71 -4.36
N GLY A 16 -15.66 -23.88 -4.36
CA GLY A 16 -14.68 -24.24 -3.33
C GLY A 16 -13.44 -23.36 -3.35
N ILE A 17 -12.93 -23.00 -4.54
CA ILE A 17 -11.79 -22.09 -4.68
C ILE A 17 -12.19 -20.67 -4.25
N LEU A 18 -13.35 -20.19 -4.70
CA LEU A 18 -13.84 -18.85 -4.35
C LEU A 18 -14.04 -18.69 -2.85
N ARG A 19 -14.63 -19.68 -2.18
CA ARG A 19 -14.82 -19.63 -0.72
C ARG A 19 -13.49 -19.64 0.03
N ARG A 20 -12.50 -20.41 -0.42
CA ARG A 20 -11.14 -20.38 0.17
C ARG A 20 -10.45 -19.04 -0.02
N LEU A 21 -10.63 -18.41 -1.18
CA LEU A 21 -10.08 -17.08 -1.46
C LEU A 21 -10.76 -16.01 -0.61
N GLU A 22 -12.08 -16.05 -0.48
CA GLU A 22 -12.85 -15.17 0.39
C GLU A 22 -12.40 -15.31 1.86
N GLU A 23 -12.23 -16.53 2.35
CA GLU A 23 -11.74 -16.79 3.71
C GLU A 23 -10.30 -16.29 3.91
N ARG A 24 -9.40 -16.51 2.95
CA ARG A 24 -8.00 -16.01 3.04
C ARG A 24 -7.93 -14.49 2.97
N LEU A 25 -8.71 -13.85 2.11
CA LEU A 25 -8.75 -12.39 2.01
C LEU A 25 -9.34 -11.76 3.26
N TYR A 26 -10.41 -12.35 3.81
CA TYR A 26 -10.96 -11.95 5.09
C TYR A 26 -9.91 -12.05 6.20
N LEU A 27 -9.17 -13.16 6.27
CA LEU A 27 -8.09 -13.34 7.24
C LEU A 27 -6.93 -12.37 7.02
N LEU A 28 -6.60 -12.02 5.79
CA LEU A 28 -5.60 -11.01 5.44
C LEU A 28 -6.03 -9.62 5.90
N ARG A 29 -7.26 -9.22 5.58
CA ARG A 29 -7.84 -7.94 6.01
C ARG A 29 -7.95 -7.86 7.53
N VAL A 30 -8.39 -8.93 8.17
CA VAL A 30 -8.39 -9.07 9.62
C VAL A 30 -6.97 -9.00 10.15
N SER A 31 -5.99 -9.68 9.58
CA SER A 31 -4.59 -9.58 10.02
C SER A 31 -3.99 -8.18 9.85
N ILE A 32 -4.49 -7.39 8.89
CA ILE A 32 -4.09 -6.00 8.69
C ILE A 32 -4.83 -5.05 9.65
N CYS A 33 -6.05 -5.38 10.07
CA CYS A 33 -6.91 -4.55 10.91
C CYS A 33 -6.88 -4.91 12.42
N ASP A 34 -6.73 -6.19 12.76
CA ASP A 34 -6.74 -6.79 14.11
C ASP A 34 -5.35 -6.87 14.74
N THR A 35 -4.41 -6.00 14.34
CA THR A 35 -3.34 -5.66 15.29
C THR A 35 -3.96 -4.85 16.43
N GLU A 36 -4.48 -5.58 17.41
CA GLU A 36 -5.11 -5.11 18.65
C GLU A 36 -4.39 -3.86 19.17
N GLY A 37 -5.07 -2.71 19.04
CA GLY A 37 -4.60 -1.42 19.58
C GLY A 37 -4.29 -0.34 18.56
N ILE A 38 -4.46 -0.58 17.26
CA ILE A 38 -4.29 0.47 16.25
C ILE A 38 -5.66 0.93 15.77
N LYS A 39 -6.05 2.14 16.20
CA LYS A 39 -7.18 2.90 15.65
C LYS A 39 -7.12 2.84 14.12
N SER A 40 -8.28 2.82 13.46
CA SER A 40 -8.44 2.80 11.99
C SER A 40 -7.29 3.52 11.28
N LEU A 41 -6.77 3.01 10.16
CA LEU A 41 -5.72 3.69 9.38
C LEU A 41 -6.03 5.20 9.19
N LYS A 42 -7.32 5.53 9.10
CA LYS A 42 -7.90 6.87 9.12
C LYS A 42 -7.57 7.69 10.39
N ASP A 43 -7.70 7.09 11.56
CA ASP A 43 -7.38 7.70 12.86
C ASP A 43 -5.87 7.84 13.10
N ARG A 44 -5.05 6.91 12.56
CA ARG A 44 -3.59 7.06 12.53
C ARG A 44 -3.15 8.24 11.70
N LEU A 45 -3.73 8.42 10.51
CA LEU A 45 -3.46 9.58 9.65
C LEU A 45 -3.89 10.89 10.31
N LEU A 46 -5.06 10.92 10.97
CA LEU A 46 -5.50 12.09 11.73
C LEU A 46 -4.61 12.40 12.94
N GLN A 47 -4.11 11.39 13.64
CA GLN A 47 -3.27 11.57 14.82
C GLN A 47 -1.84 12.01 14.47
N ILE A 48 -1.26 11.52 13.37
CA ILE A 48 0.04 12.00 12.83
C ILE A 48 -0.05 13.48 12.43
N TYR A 49 -1.17 13.91 11.84
CA TYR A 49 -1.41 15.32 11.53
C TYR A 49 -1.62 16.19 12.78
N SER A 50 -2.18 15.61 13.84
CA SER A 50 -2.45 16.33 15.11
C SER A 50 -1.22 16.45 16.01
N ASP A 51 -0.30 15.49 15.96
CA ASP A 51 0.91 15.43 16.81
C ASP A 51 2.15 16.08 16.15
N SER A 52 2.00 16.71 14.98
CA SER A 52 3.07 17.39 14.26
C SER A 52 3.34 18.80 14.80
N ASP A 53 3.78 18.86 16.06
CA ASP A 53 4.56 19.98 16.58
C ASP A 53 5.97 19.44 16.86
N PHE A 54 6.98 20.10 16.29
CA PHE A 54 8.42 19.77 16.25
C PHE A 54 8.93 18.84 15.14
N GLY A 55 9.40 19.48 14.05
CA GLY A 55 10.83 19.56 13.76
C GLY A 55 11.52 18.32 13.19
N ASP A 56 11.76 18.38 11.88
CA ASP A 56 12.80 17.64 11.14
C ASP A 56 12.81 16.12 11.27
N LYS A 57 12.14 15.46 10.31
CA LYS A 57 12.57 14.20 9.65
C LYS A 57 11.64 13.88 8.48
N THR A 58 11.66 14.77 7.50
CA THR A 58 11.17 14.49 6.15
C THR A 58 12.30 13.79 5.42
N GLU A 59 12.19 12.48 5.15
CA GLU A 59 12.75 11.85 3.93
C GLU A 59 12.59 10.32 3.85
N LEU A 60 12.24 9.58 4.93
CA LEU A 60 12.19 8.11 4.88
C LEU A 60 10.84 7.45 5.19
N LEU A 61 9.83 8.20 5.64
CA LEU A 61 8.48 7.67 5.92
C LEU A 61 7.49 7.56 4.74
N PRO A 62 7.58 8.32 3.62
CA PRO A 62 6.52 8.27 2.59
C PRO A 62 6.48 6.97 1.77
N GLN A 63 7.54 6.17 1.76
CA GLN A 63 7.68 5.03 0.84
C GLN A 63 7.04 3.73 1.37
N LEU A 64 6.95 3.56 2.70
CA LEU A 64 6.27 2.42 3.34
C LEU A 64 4.75 2.61 3.39
N GLU A 65 4.29 3.85 3.63
CA GLU A 65 2.86 4.20 3.71
C GLU A 65 2.11 4.03 2.38
N CYS A 66 2.79 4.17 1.24
CA CYS A 66 2.18 3.94 -0.08
C CYS A 66 1.99 2.44 -0.39
N LYS A 67 2.88 1.56 0.07
CA LYS A 67 2.82 0.12 -0.28
C LYS A 67 1.75 -0.61 0.52
N GLU A 68 1.70 -0.43 1.84
CA GLU A 68 0.67 -1.02 2.70
C GLU A 68 -0.74 -0.54 2.30
N ARG A 69 -0.87 0.74 1.93
CA ARG A 69 -2.14 1.32 1.46
C ARG A 69 -2.60 0.73 0.13
N ASN A 70 -1.69 0.50 -0.81
CA ASN A 70 -2.03 -0.10 -2.09
C ASN A 70 -2.46 -1.57 -1.94
N VAL A 71 -1.77 -2.33 -1.09
CA VAL A 71 -2.13 -3.73 -0.80
C VAL A 71 -3.52 -3.83 -0.16
N VAL A 72 -3.84 -2.94 0.78
CA VAL A 72 -5.19 -2.89 1.40
C VAL A 72 -6.28 -2.53 0.38
N LEU A 73 -6.01 -1.58 -0.51
CA LEU A 73 -6.94 -1.20 -1.58
C LEU A 73 -7.15 -2.35 -2.56
N ASP A 74 -6.09 -3.03 -2.99
CA ASP A 74 -6.17 -4.19 -3.88
C ASP A 74 -6.91 -5.36 -3.21
N CYS A 75 -6.69 -5.63 -1.92
CA CYS A 75 -7.45 -6.65 -1.19
C CYS A 75 -8.94 -6.31 -1.08
N CYS A 76 -9.30 -5.06 -0.80
CA CYS A 76 -10.71 -4.64 -0.74
C CYS A 76 -11.40 -4.73 -2.11
N ASP A 77 -10.72 -4.32 -3.18
CA ASP A 77 -11.26 -4.40 -4.54
C ASP A 77 -11.52 -5.85 -4.94
N ILE A 78 -10.61 -6.77 -4.61
CA ILE A 78 -10.75 -8.21 -4.88
C ILE A 78 -11.85 -8.84 -4.01
N GLU A 79 -11.97 -8.48 -2.72
CA GLU A 79 -13.06 -8.94 -1.85
C GLU A 79 -14.44 -8.54 -2.39
N ILE A 80 -14.58 -7.28 -2.81
CA ILE A 80 -15.84 -6.76 -3.35
C ILE A 80 -16.21 -7.48 -4.65
N ALA A 81 -15.23 -7.70 -5.53
CA ALA A 81 -15.43 -8.45 -6.76
C ALA A 81 -15.86 -9.91 -6.48
N LEU A 82 -15.19 -10.59 -5.56
CA LEU A 82 -15.51 -11.97 -5.20
C LEU A 82 -16.90 -12.10 -4.55
N GLY A 83 -17.26 -11.17 -3.66
CA GLY A 83 -18.59 -11.14 -3.04
C GLY A 83 -19.72 -10.96 -4.07
N ASN A 84 -19.52 -10.08 -5.05
CA ASN A 84 -20.47 -9.87 -6.14
C ASN A 84 -20.63 -11.14 -6.99
N VAL A 85 -19.52 -11.83 -7.26
CA VAL A 85 -19.50 -13.06 -8.06
C VAL A 85 -20.14 -14.23 -7.35
N LEU A 86 -19.90 -14.37 -6.05
CA LEU A 86 -20.55 -15.37 -5.21
C LEU A 86 -22.08 -15.17 -5.17
N HIS A 87 -22.52 -13.92 -5.04
CA HIS A 87 -23.93 -13.58 -5.08
C HIS A 87 -24.57 -13.93 -6.44
N GLU A 88 -23.86 -13.60 -7.53
CA GLU A 88 -24.31 -13.85 -8.90
C GLU A 88 -24.36 -15.35 -9.26
N LEU A 89 -23.37 -16.11 -8.82
CA LEU A 89 -23.30 -17.57 -8.94
C LEU A 89 -24.45 -18.25 -8.20
N THR A 90 -24.78 -17.78 -7.00
CA THR A 90 -25.80 -18.40 -6.15
C THR A 90 -27.21 -18.14 -6.67
N GLN A 91 -27.47 -16.94 -7.23
CA GLN A 91 -28.81 -16.57 -7.70
C GLN A 91 -29.07 -16.82 -9.18
N ARG A 92 -28.07 -16.63 -10.05
CA ARG A 92 -28.26 -16.57 -11.51
C ARG A 92 -27.38 -17.57 -12.26
N GLY A 93 -26.35 -18.11 -11.63
CA GLY A 93 -25.38 -19.00 -12.27
C GLY A 93 -24.59 -18.30 -13.39
N THR A 94 -24.43 -16.97 -13.28
CA THR A 94 -23.71 -16.12 -14.24
C THR A 94 -22.48 -15.51 -13.59
N PHE A 95 -21.49 -15.14 -14.42
CA PHE A 95 -20.18 -14.63 -13.99
C PHE A 95 -19.90 -13.20 -14.46
N LYS A 96 -20.93 -12.39 -14.73
CA LYS A 96 -20.74 -11.06 -15.33
C LYS A 96 -19.92 -10.13 -14.43
N SER A 97 -20.12 -10.19 -13.13
CA SER A 97 -19.43 -9.35 -12.15
C SER A 97 -17.92 -9.64 -12.12
N LEU A 98 -17.52 -10.91 -12.27
CA LEU A 98 -16.09 -11.29 -12.33
C LEU A 98 -15.51 -10.89 -13.67
N PHE A 99 -16.30 -11.09 -14.74
CA PHE A 99 -15.90 -10.71 -16.08
C PHE A 99 -15.69 -9.21 -16.17
N GLU A 100 -16.56 -8.38 -15.60
CA GLU A 100 -16.41 -6.92 -15.55
C GLU A 100 -15.20 -6.49 -14.70
N PHE A 101 -14.99 -7.11 -13.53
CA PHE A 101 -13.83 -6.78 -12.68
C PHE A 101 -12.49 -7.20 -13.30
N VAL A 102 -12.43 -8.40 -13.88
CA VAL A 102 -11.27 -8.88 -14.65
C VAL A 102 -11.09 -8.00 -15.88
N GLN A 103 -12.16 -7.58 -16.55
CA GLN A 103 -12.13 -6.69 -17.71
C GLN A 103 -11.78 -5.23 -17.37
N ASP A 104 -11.97 -4.76 -16.13
CA ASP A 104 -11.50 -3.45 -15.67
C ASP A 104 -10.00 -3.49 -15.34
N LYS A 105 -9.52 -4.57 -14.71
CA LYS A 105 -8.08 -4.78 -14.45
C LYS A 105 -7.30 -5.13 -15.73
N GLU A 106 -7.90 -5.92 -16.63
CA GLU A 106 -7.42 -6.15 -17.99
C GLU A 106 -7.68 -4.92 -18.88
N GLY A 107 -8.65 -4.07 -18.57
CA GLY A 107 -9.09 -2.88 -19.31
C GLY A 107 -7.99 -1.83 -19.53
N ILE A 108 -7.04 -1.72 -18.60
CA ILE A 108 -5.85 -0.88 -18.76
C ILE A 108 -4.96 -1.41 -19.90
N TYR A 109 -4.93 -2.73 -20.13
CA TYR A 109 -4.19 -3.38 -21.22
C TYR A 109 -5.07 -3.64 -22.48
N GLU A 110 -6.38 -3.85 -22.32
CA GLU A 110 -7.37 -4.08 -23.39
C GLU A 110 -7.80 -2.79 -24.11
N ASN A 111 -7.69 -1.61 -23.49
CA ASN A 111 -7.97 -0.33 -24.17
C ASN A 111 -7.09 -0.12 -25.41
N PHE A 112 -5.89 -0.71 -25.42
CA PHE A 112 -5.00 -0.74 -26.58
C PHE A 112 -5.50 -1.72 -27.67
N GLY A 113 -6.06 -2.87 -27.29
CA GLY A 113 -6.60 -3.89 -28.20
C GLY A 113 -7.99 -3.58 -28.78
N LYS A 114 -8.89 -2.99 -27.98
CA LYS A 114 -10.24 -2.56 -28.42
C LYS A 114 -10.17 -1.47 -29.50
N ARG A 115 -9.17 -0.59 -29.44
CA ARG A 115 -8.92 0.45 -30.46
C ARG A 115 -8.41 -0.15 -31.80
N GLN A 116 -7.63 -1.23 -31.74
CA GLN A 116 -7.14 -1.98 -32.91
C GLN A 116 -8.27 -2.78 -33.58
N ASN A 117 -9.15 -3.42 -32.80
CA ASN A 117 -10.25 -4.25 -33.32
C ASN A 117 -11.37 -3.42 -33.96
N LEU A 118 -11.64 -2.22 -33.42
CA LEU A 118 -12.59 -1.27 -34.01
C LEU A 118 -12.13 -0.77 -35.41
N LEU A 119 -10.82 -0.58 -35.61
CA LEU A 119 -10.23 -0.23 -36.90
C LEU A 119 -10.34 -1.35 -37.94
N ASN A 120 -10.32 -2.61 -37.52
CA ASN A 120 -10.46 -3.78 -38.40
C ASN A 120 -11.92 -4.06 -38.78
N THR A 121 -12.88 -3.93 -37.85
CA THR A 121 -14.32 -4.09 -38.17
C THR A 121 -14.82 -3.02 -39.14
N LYS A 122 -14.25 -1.80 -39.07
CA LYS A 122 -14.57 -0.73 -40.03
C LYS A 122 -14.02 -1.00 -41.43
N ARG A 123 -12.92 -1.73 -41.58
CA ARG A 123 -12.38 -2.17 -42.89
C ARG A 123 -13.23 -3.27 -43.53
N GLU A 124 -13.73 -4.22 -42.74
CA GLU A 124 -14.60 -5.31 -43.22
C GLU A 124 -15.98 -4.82 -43.67
N GLN A 125 -16.55 -3.84 -42.96
CA GLN A 125 -17.83 -3.21 -43.34
C GLN A 125 -17.74 -2.48 -44.69
N VAL A 126 -16.57 -1.89 -45.03
CA VAL A 126 -16.33 -1.22 -46.31
C VAL A 126 -16.21 -2.21 -47.48
N GLU A 127 -15.67 -3.41 -47.24
CA GLU A 127 -15.59 -4.46 -48.26
C GLU A 127 -16.93 -5.19 -48.50
N GLU A 128 -17.75 -5.34 -47.46
CA GLU A 128 -19.10 -5.93 -47.58
C GLU A 128 -20.06 -5.00 -48.35
N LEU A 129 -19.99 -3.68 -48.12
CA LEU A 129 -20.77 -2.70 -48.89
C LEU A 129 -20.37 -2.63 -50.38
N LYS A 130 -19.08 -2.85 -50.71
CA LYS A 130 -18.61 -2.97 -52.11
C LYS A 130 -19.14 -4.24 -52.81
N ARG A 131 -19.32 -5.36 -52.08
CA ARG A 131 -19.91 -6.61 -52.61
C ARG A 131 -21.40 -6.47 -52.88
N GLN A 132 -22.14 -5.83 -51.99
CA GLN A 132 -23.59 -5.64 -52.12
C GLN A 132 -23.97 -4.70 -53.27
N LEU A 133 -23.17 -3.66 -53.54
CA LEU A 133 -23.36 -2.79 -54.71
C LEU A 133 -23.07 -3.51 -56.05
N SER A 134 -22.15 -4.49 -56.05
CA SER A 134 -21.84 -5.31 -57.24
C SER A 134 -22.89 -6.39 -57.54
N THR A 135 -23.66 -6.85 -56.54
CA THR A 135 -24.74 -7.84 -56.73
C THR A 135 -26.06 -7.20 -57.12
N LEU A 136 -26.40 -6.02 -56.57
CA LEU A 136 -27.56 -5.23 -56.97
C LEU A 136 -27.48 -4.72 -58.42
N GLY A 137 -26.28 -4.36 -58.90
CA GLY A 137 -26.03 -4.02 -60.31
C GLY A 137 -26.20 -5.18 -61.30
N LYS A 138 -26.28 -6.44 -60.83
CA LYS A 138 -26.44 -7.65 -61.66
C LYS A 138 -27.84 -8.28 -61.60
N GLN A 139 -28.70 -7.84 -60.67
CA GLN A 139 -30.06 -8.38 -60.52
C GLN A 139 -31.18 -7.41 -60.97
N SER A 140 -30.89 -6.11 -61.14
CA SER A 140 -31.90 -5.10 -61.52
C SER A 140 -32.02 -4.84 -63.03
N ASN A 141 -31.23 -5.52 -63.86
CA ASN A 141 -31.46 -5.68 -65.30
C ASN A 141 -32.09 -7.06 -65.51
N SER A 142 -33.42 -7.18 -65.46
CA SER A 142 -34.24 -7.14 -66.68
C SER A 142 -33.78 -8.24 -67.65
N THR A 143 -34.48 -9.36 -67.89
CA THR A 143 -35.76 -9.40 -68.64
C THR A 143 -36.18 -10.87 -68.91
N VAL A 144 -36.57 -11.68 -67.91
CA VAL A 144 -37.08 -13.05 -68.21
C VAL A 144 -38.38 -13.41 -67.48
N LEU A 145 -38.78 -12.67 -66.44
CA LEU A 145 -40.02 -12.95 -65.68
C LEU A 145 -41.29 -12.32 -66.27
N LEU A 146 -41.33 -12.04 -67.58
CA LEU A 146 -42.54 -11.53 -68.27
C LEU A 146 -43.08 -12.48 -69.35
N GLN A 147 -42.56 -13.71 -69.47
CA GLN A 147 -42.96 -14.66 -70.53
C GLN A 147 -43.68 -15.94 -70.05
N GLN A 148 -43.93 -16.15 -68.76
CA GLN A 148 -44.52 -17.41 -68.27
C GLN A 148 -45.97 -17.36 -67.77
N ASP A 149 -46.62 -16.19 -67.75
CA ASP A 149 -48.02 -16.08 -67.25
C ASP A 149 -49.10 -16.15 -68.34
N LYS A 150 -48.73 -16.36 -69.62
CA LYS A 150 -49.69 -16.52 -70.73
C LYS A 150 -50.10 -17.98 -71.01
N SER A 151 -49.57 -18.94 -70.25
CA SER A 151 -49.70 -20.38 -70.56
C SER A 151 -50.60 -21.17 -69.60
N ILE A 152 -51.13 -20.53 -68.55
CA ILE A 152 -51.84 -21.24 -67.45
C ILE A 152 -53.38 -21.09 -67.55
N PHE A 153 -53.90 -20.40 -68.57
CA PHE A 153 -55.36 -20.21 -68.73
C PHE A 153 -56.05 -21.22 -69.67
N SER A 154 -55.34 -22.14 -70.32
CA SER A 154 -55.90 -23.00 -71.40
C SER A 154 -56.06 -24.50 -71.07
N VAL A 155 -56.00 -24.92 -69.80
CA VAL A 155 -56.07 -26.35 -69.43
C VAL A 155 -57.25 -26.66 -68.49
N ARG A 156 -58.34 -25.88 -68.60
CA ARG A 156 -59.51 -26.00 -67.72
C ARG A 156 -60.75 -26.65 -68.32
N GLU A 157 -60.68 -27.11 -69.56
CA GLU A 157 -61.79 -27.81 -70.21
C GLU A 157 -61.31 -29.17 -70.71
N THR A 158 -62.14 -30.20 -70.53
CA THR A 158 -61.96 -31.61 -70.94
C THR A 158 -61.08 -32.47 -70.03
N ASN A 159 -61.64 -33.05 -68.96
CA ASN A 159 -61.02 -34.21 -68.29
C ASN A 159 -62.09 -35.22 -67.82
N SER A 160 -62.07 -36.40 -68.44
CA SER A 160 -62.79 -37.63 -68.04
C SER A 160 -62.22 -38.24 -66.75
N GLU A 161 -62.90 -39.23 -66.17
CA GLU A 161 -62.53 -39.87 -64.89
C GLU A 161 -61.14 -40.52 -64.86
N GLU A 162 -60.56 -40.89 -66.00
CA GLU A 162 -59.18 -41.39 -66.10
C GLU A 162 -58.13 -40.31 -65.77
N ASN A 163 -58.42 -39.04 -66.06
CA ASN A 163 -57.56 -37.92 -65.69
C ASN A 163 -57.50 -37.71 -64.17
N ILE A 164 -58.57 -38.05 -63.45
CA ILE A 164 -58.60 -37.94 -61.98
C ILE A 164 -57.67 -38.99 -61.35
N SER A 165 -57.55 -40.18 -61.94
CA SER A 165 -56.60 -41.22 -61.50
C SER A 165 -55.15 -40.80 -61.74
N TYR A 166 -54.85 -40.30 -62.94
CA TYR A 166 -53.53 -39.78 -63.28
C TYR A 166 -53.12 -38.58 -62.41
N LEU A 167 -54.04 -37.64 -62.16
CA LEU A 167 -53.82 -36.51 -61.26
C LEU A 167 -53.56 -36.94 -59.81
N LYS A 168 -54.26 -37.97 -59.31
CA LYS A 168 -53.98 -38.55 -57.98
C LYS A 168 -52.58 -39.13 -57.89
N GLN A 169 -52.09 -39.79 -58.94
CA GLN A 169 -50.74 -40.34 -58.99
C GLN A 169 -49.69 -39.22 -59.06
N LEU A 170 -49.91 -38.19 -59.87
CA LEU A 170 -49.06 -36.99 -59.91
C LEU A 170 -49.02 -36.26 -58.55
N LEU A 171 -50.15 -36.14 -57.87
CA LEU A 171 -50.22 -35.57 -56.52
C LEU A 171 -49.46 -36.41 -55.51
N LYS A 172 -49.57 -37.74 -55.55
CA LYS A 172 -48.79 -38.64 -54.68
C LYS A 172 -47.29 -38.50 -54.90
N GLU A 173 -46.83 -38.48 -56.15
CA GLU A 173 -45.41 -38.28 -56.47
C GLU A 173 -44.93 -36.88 -56.07
N ARG A 174 -45.75 -35.84 -56.26
CA ARG A 174 -45.45 -34.48 -55.78
C ARG A 174 -45.36 -34.40 -54.26
N ILE A 175 -46.24 -35.09 -53.53
CA ILE A 175 -46.20 -35.17 -52.07
C ILE A 175 -44.94 -35.92 -51.62
N LYS A 176 -44.61 -37.04 -52.26
CA LYS A 176 -43.41 -37.82 -51.98
C LYS A 176 -42.13 -37.00 -52.20
N SER A 177 -42.02 -36.34 -53.35
CA SER A 177 -40.90 -35.44 -53.66
C SER A 177 -40.79 -34.28 -52.66
N LYS A 178 -41.91 -33.66 -52.26
CA LYS A 178 -41.90 -32.64 -51.20
C LYS A 178 -41.48 -33.21 -49.84
N LYS A 179 -41.92 -34.42 -49.50
CA LYS A 179 -41.56 -35.07 -48.24
C LYS A 179 -40.05 -35.34 -48.18
N GLU A 180 -39.48 -35.88 -49.25
CA GLU A 180 -38.02 -36.10 -49.38
C GLU A 180 -37.25 -34.77 -49.31
N TYR A 181 -37.76 -33.71 -49.92
CA TYR A 181 -37.18 -32.35 -49.81
C TYR A 181 -37.19 -31.84 -48.36
N TYR A 182 -38.30 -31.98 -47.63
CA TYR A 182 -38.37 -31.56 -46.23
C TYR A 182 -37.53 -32.44 -45.31
N GLU A 183 -37.42 -33.74 -45.56
CA GLU A 183 -36.53 -34.64 -44.81
C GLU A 183 -35.06 -34.25 -44.99
N HIS A 184 -34.65 -33.93 -46.22
CA HIS A 184 -33.31 -33.39 -46.50
C HIS A 184 -33.07 -32.07 -45.77
N LEU A 185 -34.02 -31.12 -45.87
CA LEU A 185 -33.92 -29.82 -45.20
C LEU A 185 -33.83 -29.97 -43.67
N PHE A 186 -34.61 -30.89 -43.09
CA PHE A 186 -34.59 -31.15 -41.66
C PHE A 186 -33.26 -31.76 -41.20
N LYS A 187 -32.67 -32.65 -42.02
CA LYS A 187 -31.35 -33.21 -41.78
C LYS A 187 -30.27 -32.13 -41.80
N GLU A 188 -30.29 -31.25 -42.80
CA GLU A 188 -29.35 -30.13 -42.93
C GLU A 188 -29.44 -29.15 -41.74
N ILE A 189 -30.67 -28.82 -41.32
CA ILE A 189 -30.89 -27.98 -40.13
C ILE A 189 -30.37 -28.68 -38.86
N ASN A 190 -30.59 -29.98 -38.71
CA ASN A 190 -30.15 -30.70 -37.51
C ASN A 190 -28.62 -30.86 -37.46
N GLU A 191 -27.97 -31.13 -38.61
CA GLU A 191 -26.52 -31.12 -38.73
C GLU A 191 -25.93 -29.76 -38.35
N LYS A 192 -26.54 -28.67 -38.83
CA LYS A 192 -26.11 -27.30 -38.47
C LYS A 192 -26.30 -27.00 -36.98
N ARG A 193 -27.40 -27.48 -36.39
CA ARG A 193 -27.64 -27.36 -34.94
C ARG A 193 -26.59 -28.11 -34.13
N GLU A 194 -26.23 -29.33 -34.52
CA GLU A 194 -25.20 -30.13 -33.84
C GLU A 194 -23.80 -29.53 -33.99
N GLU A 195 -23.49 -28.94 -35.14
CA GLU A 195 -22.25 -28.19 -35.35
C GLU A 195 -22.17 -26.97 -34.43
N LEU A 196 -23.21 -26.13 -34.38
CA LEU A 196 -23.29 -24.99 -33.48
C LEU A 196 -23.20 -25.41 -32.00
N GLN A 197 -23.81 -26.53 -31.65
CA GLN A 197 -23.77 -27.02 -30.27
C GLN A 197 -22.36 -27.51 -29.88
N ARG A 198 -21.64 -28.19 -30.78
CA ARG A 198 -20.24 -28.55 -30.57
C ARG A 198 -19.34 -27.33 -30.42
N GLU A 199 -19.56 -26.29 -31.23
CA GLU A 199 -18.82 -25.02 -31.13
C GLU A 199 -19.01 -24.36 -29.76
N VAL A 200 -20.26 -24.28 -29.27
CA VAL A 200 -20.55 -23.75 -27.93
C VAL A 200 -19.91 -24.60 -26.83
N GLU A 201 -19.92 -25.92 -26.95
CA GLU A 201 -19.27 -26.81 -25.99
C GLU A 201 -17.74 -26.62 -25.97
N MET A 202 -17.10 -26.46 -27.13
CA MET A 202 -15.67 -26.17 -27.24
C MET A 202 -15.32 -24.79 -26.63
N GLN A 203 -16.10 -23.76 -26.94
CA GLN A 203 -15.90 -22.42 -26.36
C GLN A 203 -16.09 -22.42 -24.85
N ASN A 204 -17.10 -23.11 -24.33
CA ASN A 204 -17.29 -23.26 -22.88
C ASN A 204 -16.10 -23.98 -22.24
N HIS A 205 -15.57 -25.02 -22.89
CA HIS A 205 -14.39 -25.72 -22.38
C HIS A 205 -13.15 -24.80 -22.36
N ALA A 206 -12.91 -24.04 -23.42
CA ALA A 206 -11.84 -23.06 -23.49
C ALA A 206 -11.99 -21.97 -22.40
N ASN A 207 -13.21 -21.45 -22.21
CA ASN A 207 -13.49 -20.47 -21.16
C ASN A 207 -13.22 -21.02 -19.76
N ILE A 208 -13.59 -22.28 -19.49
CA ILE A 208 -13.29 -22.94 -18.21
C ILE A 208 -11.77 -23.08 -18.01
N GLN A 209 -11.01 -23.42 -19.05
CA GLN A 209 -9.55 -23.51 -18.95
C GLN A 209 -8.91 -22.14 -18.67
N ILE A 210 -9.35 -21.09 -19.39
CA ILE A 210 -8.89 -19.71 -19.16
C ILE A 210 -9.20 -19.29 -17.71
N PHE A 211 -10.42 -19.57 -17.25
CA PHE A 211 -10.85 -19.26 -15.89
C PHE A 211 -10.01 -19.98 -14.83
N SER A 212 -9.78 -21.29 -15.01
CA SER A 212 -8.95 -22.10 -14.13
C SER A 212 -7.51 -21.57 -14.06
N SER A 213 -6.92 -21.23 -15.22
CA SER A 213 -5.56 -20.67 -15.27
C SER A 213 -5.48 -19.30 -14.61
N SER A 214 -6.52 -18.48 -14.72
CA SER A 214 -6.59 -17.16 -14.08
C SER A 214 -6.74 -17.29 -12.57
N LEU A 215 -7.57 -18.21 -12.09
CA LEU A 215 -7.71 -18.50 -10.65
C LEU A 215 -6.39 -18.98 -10.03
N LEU A 216 -5.64 -19.85 -10.73
CA LEU A 216 -4.35 -20.33 -10.24
C LEU A 216 -3.34 -19.19 -10.12
N ARG A 217 -3.31 -18.26 -11.09
CA ARG A 217 -2.48 -17.06 -11.03
C ARG A 217 -2.86 -16.15 -9.86
N PHE A 218 -4.15 -15.99 -9.58
CA PHE A 218 -4.60 -15.23 -8.42
C PHE A 218 -4.16 -15.89 -7.11
N GLU A 219 -4.21 -17.22 -7.03
CA GLU A 219 -3.73 -17.96 -5.86
C GLU A 219 -2.21 -17.74 -5.63
N GLU A 220 -1.41 -17.81 -6.69
CA GLU A 220 0.03 -17.50 -6.64
C GLU A 220 0.30 -16.04 -6.22
N GLN A 221 -0.49 -15.09 -6.72
CA GLN A 221 -0.38 -13.68 -6.33
C GLN A 221 -0.72 -13.47 -4.84
N VAL A 222 -1.80 -14.09 -4.36
CA VAL A 222 -2.18 -14.02 -2.94
C VAL A 222 -1.10 -14.65 -2.06
N GLU A 223 -0.50 -15.76 -2.48
CA GLU A 223 0.59 -16.40 -1.74
C GLU A 223 1.86 -15.53 -1.71
N SER A 224 2.19 -14.86 -2.81
CA SER A 224 3.28 -13.88 -2.85
C SER A 224 3.01 -12.69 -1.91
N LEU A 225 1.77 -12.20 -1.85
CA LEU A 225 1.37 -11.13 -0.94
C LEU A 225 1.43 -11.58 0.53
N ASP A 226 0.99 -12.80 0.84
CA ASP A 226 1.12 -13.41 2.17
C ASP A 226 2.59 -13.45 2.62
N GLU A 227 3.50 -13.82 1.72
CA GLU A 227 4.92 -13.90 2.03
C GLU A 227 5.56 -12.52 2.22
N GLU A 228 5.22 -11.54 1.38
CA GLU A 228 5.66 -10.15 1.56
C GLU A 228 5.15 -9.56 2.87
N LEU A 229 3.87 -9.81 3.19
CA LEU A 229 3.26 -9.37 4.45
C LEU A 229 3.98 -9.98 5.66
N ARG A 230 4.28 -11.29 5.64
CA ARG A 230 5.08 -11.93 6.72
C ARG A 230 6.45 -11.28 6.90
N LYS A 231 7.16 -11.00 5.80
CA LYS A 231 8.47 -10.31 5.85
C LYS A 231 8.35 -8.92 6.48
N THR A 232 7.33 -8.15 6.09
CA THR A 232 7.10 -6.82 6.69
C THR A 232 6.77 -6.89 8.19
N PHE A 233 5.99 -7.88 8.63
CA PHE A 233 5.69 -8.08 10.04
C PHE A 233 6.94 -8.46 10.86
N ASP A 234 7.78 -9.34 10.31
CA ASP A 234 9.04 -9.75 10.95
C ASP A 234 10.01 -8.56 11.08
N ASP A 235 10.14 -7.75 10.03
CA ASP A 235 10.95 -6.53 10.04
C ASP A 235 10.42 -5.52 11.07
N LEU A 236 9.10 -5.34 11.13
CA LEU A 236 8.45 -4.46 12.10
C LEU A 236 8.65 -4.96 13.54
N ALA A 237 8.60 -6.28 13.77
CA ALA A 237 8.90 -6.88 15.06
C ALA A 237 10.37 -6.68 15.45
N MET A 238 11.32 -6.86 14.51
CA MET A 238 12.73 -6.57 14.73
C MET A 238 12.97 -5.10 15.09
N LYS A 239 12.38 -4.17 14.33
CA LYS A 239 12.49 -2.72 14.58
C LYS A 239 11.89 -2.32 15.92
N LYS A 240 10.76 -2.90 16.32
CA LYS A 240 10.18 -2.70 17.66
C LYS A 240 11.14 -3.16 18.77
N ARG A 241 11.79 -4.31 18.62
CA ARG A 241 12.80 -4.80 19.59
C ARG A 241 14.02 -3.88 19.65
N GLU A 242 14.53 -3.46 18.50
CA GLU A 242 15.66 -2.53 18.39
C GLU A 242 15.36 -1.21 19.13
N VAL A 243 14.18 -0.61 18.88
CA VAL A 243 13.73 0.61 19.56
C VAL A 243 13.61 0.39 21.07
N ALA A 244 13.12 -0.76 21.52
CA ALA A 244 13.02 -1.07 22.95
C ALA A 244 14.41 -1.15 23.63
N VAL A 245 15.39 -1.78 22.96
CA VAL A 245 16.78 -1.84 23.43
C VAL A 245 17.39 -0.44 23.48
N LEU A 246 17.24 0.37 22.44
CA LEU A 246 17.76 1.74 22.40
C LEU A 246 17.11 2.63 23.48
N LYS A 247 15.81 2.48 23.74
CA LYS A 247 15.12 3.17 24.85
C LYS A 247 15.68 2.75 26.21
N LYS A 248 16.00 1.47 26.41
CA LYS A 248 16.65 0.99 27.64
C LYS A 248 18.05 1.58 27.79
N TYR A 249 18.85 1.57 26.72
CA TYR A 249 20.19 2.15 26.72
C TYR A 249 20.18 3.67 26.98
N LYS A 250 19.24 4.41 26.36
CA LYS A 250 19.04 5.84 26.61
C LYS A 250 18.73 6.12 28.09
N ARG A 251 17.80 5.36 28.70
CA ARG A 251 17.46 5.51 30.12
C ARG A 251 18.66 5.25 31.02
N PHE A 252 19.41 4.18 30.77
CA PHE A 252 20.61 3.85 31.52
C PHE A 252 21.68 4.96 31.44
N ASN A 253 21.92 5.48 30.24
CA ASN A 253 22.89 6.58 30.07
C ASN A 253 22.44 7.87 30.75
N LEU A 254 21.13 8.15 30.74
CA LEU A 254 20.56 9.32 31.40
C LEU A 254 20.72 9.22 32.92
N GLU A 255 20.44 8.05 33.50
CA GLU A 255 20.69 7.78 34.93
C GLU A 255 22.18 7.95 35.30
N LYS A 256 23.08 7.42 34.47
CA LYS A 256 24.53 7.60 34.67
C LYS A 256 24.93 9.08 34.61
N LEU A 257 24.37 9.84 33.68
CA LEU A 257 24.63 11.28 33.56
C LEU A 257 24.12 12.05 34.78
N GLU A 258 22.94 11.71 35.28
CA GLU A 258 22.38 12.30 36.51
C GLU A 258 23.26 12.01 37.73
N MET A 259 23.76 10.78 37.89
CA MET A 259 24.68 10.43 38.97
C MET A 259 25.97 11.26 38.90
N VAL A 260 26.60 11.33 37.73
CA VAL A 260 27.82 12.13 37.53
C VAL A 260 27.55 13.62 37.78
N THR A 261 26.39 14.12 37.36
CA THR A 261 26.00 15.52 37.59
C THR A 261 25.86 15.82 39.09
N LYS A 262 25.23 14.92 39.86
CA LYS A 262 25.13 15.03 41.32
C LYS A 262 26.52 15.01 41.98
N GLU A 263 27.39 14.10 41.55
CA GLU A 263 28.76 14.02 42.07
C GLU A 263 29.56 15.30 41.79
N ILE A 264 29.46 15.85 40.58
CA ILE A 264 30.07 17.14 40.23
C ILE A 264 29.50 18.26 41.11
N SER A 265 28.19 18.28 41.37
CA SER A 265 27.57 19.28 42.24
C SER A 265 28.11 19.22 43.66
N ILE A 266 28.21 18.02 44.25
CA ILE A 266 28.77 17.81 45.59
C ILE A 266 30.23 18.28 45.65
N ARG A 267 31.05 17.87 44.66
CA ARG A 267 32.45 18.28 44.59
C ARG A 267 32.61 19.80 44.46
N LYS A 268 31.75 20.45 43.67
CA LYS A 268 31.73 21.92 43.55
C LYS A 268 31.41 22.58 44.89
N GLU A 269 30.43 22.08 45.63
CA GLU A 269 30.08 22.62 46.95
C GLU A 269 31.25 22.51 47.94
N VAL A 270 31.96 21.37 47.96
CA VAL A 270 33.16 21.19 48.80
C VAL A 270 34.27 22.16 48.40
N ILE A 271 34.52 22.35 47.10
CA ILE A 271 35.52 23.30 46.62
C ILE A 271 35.18 24.73 47.05
N GLU A 272 33.91 25.14 46.94
CA GLU A 272 33.50 26.48 47.37
C GLU A 272 33.59 26.67 48.89
N LYS A 273 33.28 25.65 49.69
CA LYS A 273 33.51 25.69 51.15
C LYS A 273 34.99 25.83 51.50
N ASP A 274 35.87 25.01 50.90
CA ASP A 274 37.33 25.08 51.13
C ASP A 274 37.91 26.45 50.71
N LYS A 275 37.44 27.02 49.59
CA LYS A 275 37.81 28.39 49.18
C LYS A 275 37.36 29.41 50.21
N HIS A 276 36.14 29.31 50.70
CA HIS A 276 35.60 30.23 51.70
C HIS A 276 36.37 30.16 53.01
N GLU A 277 36.64 28.95 53.52
CA GLU A 277 37.42 28.73 54.75
C GLU A 277 38.85 29.28 54.62
N LYS A 278 39.53 29.02 53.49
CA LYS A 278 40.87 29.56 53.22
C LYS A 278 40.90 31.08 53.16
N GLU A 279 39.87 31.70 52.58
CA GLU A 279 39.77 33.15 52.52
C GLU A 279 39.50 33.76 53.91
N MET A 280 38.63 33.14 54.70
CA MET A 280 38.39 33.55 56.09
C MET A 280 39.65 33.44 56.95
N GLU A 281 40.41 32.36 56.82
CA GLU A 281 41.66 32.17 57.55
C GLU A 281 42.73 33.19 57.11
N ARG A 282 42.83 33.46 55.80
CA ARG A 282 43.71 34.50 55.26
C ARG A 282 43.38 35.87 55.84
N GLN A 283 42.10 36.23 55.92
CA GLN A 283 41.66 37.50 56.50
C GLN A 283 42.00 37.58 57.98
N ARG A 284 41.79 36.49 58.73
CA ARG A 284 42.11 36.41 60.16
C ARG A 284 43.60 36.60 60.42
N LEU A 285 44.45 35.93 59.64
CA LEU A 285 45.90 36.04 59.74
C LEU A 285 46.39 37.44 59.35
N GLU A 286 45.76 38.08 58.36
CA GLU A 286 46.06 39.46 57.98
C GLU A 286 45.69 40.46 59.09
N GLU A 287 44.55 40.27 59.76
CA GLU A 287 44.16 41.08 60.91
C GLU A 287 45.12 40.90 62.10
N GLU A 288 45.50 39.67 62.42
CA GLU A 288 46.49 39.39 63.46
C GLU A 288 47.85 40.01 63.13
N ARG A 289 48.29 39.93 61.88
CA ARG A 289 49.50 40.60 61.41
C ARG A 289 49.41 42.12 61.60
N LYS A 290 48.27 42.74 61.25
CA LYS A 290 48.03 44.18 61.49
C LYS A 290 48.07 44.53 62.98
N LYS A 291 47.43 43.74 63.84
CA LYS A 291 47.44 43.92 65.31
C LYS A 291 48.85 43.79 65.87
N ASN A 292 49.62 42.79 65.44
CA ASN A 292 51.01 42.57 65.86
C ASN A 292 51.93 43.71 65.41
N ASN A 293 51.76 44.19 64.17
CA ASN A 293 52.50 45.34 63.65
C ASN A 293 52.17 46.62 64.44
N ALA A 294 50.90 46.87 64.73
CA ALA A 294 50.47 48.00 65.55
C ALA A 294 51.03 47.90 66.98
N ALA A 295 50.96 46.73 67.62
CA ALA A 295 51.54 46.49 68.94
C ALA A 295 53.06 46.74 68.95
N THR A 296 53.79 46.28 67.93
CA THR A 296 55.22 46.52 67.76
C THR A 296 55.52 48.02 67.63
N LEU A 297 54.73 48.75 66.85
CA LEU A 297 54.88 50.21 66.70
C LEU A 297 54.63 50.94 68.02
N ILE A 298 53.57 50.56 68.76
CA ILE A 298 53.26 51.12 70.08
C ILE A 298 54.40 50.85 71.06
N GLN A 299 54.90 49.61 71.12
CA GLN A 299 56.02 49.24 71.97
C GLN A 299 57.30 50.01 71.62
N ALA A 300 57.63 50.12 70.33
CA ALA A 300 58.79 50.87 69.85
C ALA A 300 58.67 52.36 70.19
N GLN A 301 57.49 52.96 70.00
CA GLN A 301 57.23 54.35 70.33
C GLN A 301 57.29 54.60 71.83
N TRP A 302 56.77 53.68 72.65
CA TRP A 302 56.86 53.74 74.10
C TRP A 302 58.31 53.66 74.58
N ARG A 303 59.07 52.66 74.11
CA ARG A 303 60.50 52.50 74.41
C ARG A 303 61.29 53.76 74.01
N GLY A 304 61.07 54.27 72.81
CA GLY A 304 61.69 55.52 72.34
C GLY A 304 61.31 56.73 73.19
N THR A 305 60.06 56.82 73.63
CA THR A 305 59.58 57.90 74.50
C THR A 305 60.20 57.81 75.89
N MET A 306 60.31 56.62 76.48
CA MET A 306 60.98 56.41 77.77
C MET A 306 62.43 56.91 77.74
N VAL A 307 63.17 56.59 76.67
CA VAL A 307 64.56 57.05 76.50
C VAL A 307 64.64 58.56 76.30
N ARG A 308 63.81 59.14 75.42
CA ARG A 308 63.84 60.59 75.10
C ARG A 308 63.37 61.47 76.25
N LYS A 309 62.39 61.01 77.03
CA LYS A 309 61.83 61.74 78.19
C LYS A 309 62.52 61.37 79.51
N TYR A 310 63.50 60.46 79.50
CA TYR A 310 64.24 60.01 80.69
C TYR A 310 63.33 59.43 81.78
N LEU A 311 62.34 58.64 81.36
CA LEU A 311 61.44 57.92 82.26
C LEU A 311 62.08 56.58 82.65
N GLY A 312 62.02 56.20 83.93
CA GLY A 312 62.59 54.95 84.43
C GLY A 312 64.12 55.00 84.61
N PRO A 313 64.88 53.93 84.30
CA PRO A 313 66.32 53.84 84.59
C PRO A 313 67.22 54.69 83.67
N PHE A 314 66.65 55.36 82.66
CA PHE A 314 67.40 56.14 81.67
C PHE A 314 67.71 57.56 82.18
N LYS A 315 68.99 57.96 82.19
CA LYS A 315 69.44 59.28 82.67
C LYS A 315 70.03 60.13 81.53
N LYS A 316 69.88 61.45 81.61
CA LYS A 316 70.58 62.40 80.71
C LYS A 316 72.08 62.22 80.85
N LEU A 317 72.74 61.69 79.81
CA LEU A 317 74.21 61.65 79.73
C LEU A 317 74.74 63.09 79.77
N LYS A 318 75.43 63.44 80.86
CA LYS A 318 76.15 64.71 80.98
C LYS A 318 77.24 64.75 79.90
N LYS A 319 77.21 65.74 79.00
CA LYS A 319 78.23 65.93 77.94
C LYS A 319 79.63 65.95 78.57
N LYS A 320 80.48 64.94 78.28
CA LYS A 320 81.92 64.99 78.59
C LYS A 320 82.55 66.13 77.78
N LYS A 321 83.09 67.15 78.47
CA LYS A 321 83.92 68.21 77.85
C LYS A 321 85.07 67.55 77.08
N ARG A 322 85.18 67.79 75.76
CA ARG A 322 86.37 67.42 74.97
C ARG A 322 87.59 68.14 75.58
N LYS A 323 88.56 67.40 76.12
CA LYS A 323 89.85 67.98 76.53
C LYS A 323 90.62 68.35 75.27
N LYS A 324 90.80 69.65 75.05
CA LYS A 324 91.73 70.25 74.07
C LYS A 324 93.13 69.69 74.30
N GLY A 325 93.79 69.24 73.22
CA GLY A 325 95.19 68.83 73.23
C GLY A 325 96.10 69.97 73.69
N LYS A 326 97.12 69.64 74.49
CA LYS A 326 98.19 70.55 74.90
C LYS A 326 99.50 70.05 74.28
N LYS A 327 100.06 70.87 73.39
CA LYS A 327 101.40 70.74 72.80
C LYS A 327 102.47 70.71 73.89
N ARG A 328 103.46 69.84 73.67
CA ARG A 328 104.90 69.85 74.03
C ARG A 328 105.41 70.85 75.08
N LYS A 329 106.27 70.33 75.97
CA LYS A 329 107.70 70.71 75.93
C LYS A 329 108.50 69.44 75.61
#